data_AF-A0A1C7NIY5-F1
#
_entry.id   AF-A0A1C7NIY5-F1
#
_cell.length_a   1.000
_cell.length_b   1.000
_cell.length_c   1.000
_cell.angle_alpha   90.00
_cell.angle_beta   90.00
_cell.angle_gamma   90.00
#
_symmetry.space_group_name_H-M   'P 1'
#
loop_
_entity.id
_entity.type
_entity.pdbx_description
1 polymer ?
#
loop_
_entity_poly.entity_id
_entity_poly.type
_entity_poly.pdbx_seq_one_letter_code
_entity_poly.pdbx_strand_id
1 'polypeptide(L)'
;MATQIEPEKKKNKYNLTPQEEQQEKLNRLFEKIDKPVFIPNKQEDKAFVPPPKDFVRNVAGSSAGAGSGDFHVYRAQRRREYARLKVMEDEEKKAKQREYEEKLKRLRQADEERTAKKRAKRQKRSKNKKDTKEKKDTDDDTVKDTKEDSPEQQQQQ
;
A
#
# COMPACT_ATOMS: atom_id res chain seq x y z
N MET A 1 -21.10 2.82 -40.72
CA MET A 1 -19.73 3.35 -40.61
C MET A 1 -18.79 2.16 -40.44
N ALA A 2 -18.12 1.76 -41.52
CA ALA A 2 -17.23 0.60 -41.51
C ALA A 2 -15.86 1.03 -40.97
N THR A 3 -15.49 0.54 -39.79
CA THR A 3 -14.14 0.71 -39.24
C THR A 3 -13.20 -0.24 -39.98
N GLN A 4 -12.28 0.31 -40.77
CA GLN A 4 -11.24 -0.42 -41.46
C GLN A 4 -10.36 -1.12 -40.42
N ILE A 5 -10.33 -2.46 -40.45
CA ILE A 5 -9.39 -3.26 -39.66
C ILE A 5 -8.10 -3.29 -40.47
N GLU A 6 -7.14 -2.44 -40.11
CA GLU A 6 -5.81 -2.45 -40.73
C GLU A 6 -5.13 -3.81 -40.52
N PRO A 7 -4.34 -4.30 -41.51
CA PRO A 7 -3.67 -5.58 -41.39
C PRO A 7 -2.65 -5.53 -40.25
N GLU A 8 -2.82 -6.41 -39.26
CA GLU A 8 -1.92 -6.49 -38.11
C GLU A 8 -0.47 -6.75 -38.59
N LYS A 9 0.42 -5.80 -38.30
CA LYS A 9 1.87 -6.01 -38.47
C LYS A 9 2.25 -7.22 -37.62
N LYS A 10 3.00 -8.17 -38.20
CA LYS A 10 3.48 -9.37 -37.50
C LYS A 10 4.22 -8.94 -36.23
N LYS A 11 3.59 -9.13 -35.07
CA LYS A 11 4.19 -8.85 -33.77
C LYS A 11 5.34 -9.83 -33.56
N ASN A 12 6.50 -9.30 -33.16
CA ASN A 12 7.66 -10.13 -32.84
C ASN A 12 7.34 -10.91 -31.56
N LYS A 13 7.52 -12.24 -31.60
CA LYS A 13 7.28 -13.12 -30.44
C LYS A 13 8.28 -12.95 -29.30
N TYR A 14 9.27 -12.09 -29.47
CA TYR A 14 10.38 -11.83 -28.55
C TYR A 14 10.56 -10.32 -28.39
N ASN A 15 10.98 -9.88 -27.19
CA ASN A 15 11.17 -8.48 -26.80
C ASN A 15 9.89 -7.62 -26.86
N LEU A 16 8.80 -8.14 -26.30
CA LEU A 16 7.56 -7.39 -26.18
C LEU A 16 7.75 -6.20 -25.24
N THR A 17 7.10 -5.09 -25.58
CA THR A 17 6.93 -3.98 -24.65
C THR A 17 6.03 -4.41 -23.48
N PRO A 18 6.13 -3.77 -22.30
CA PRO A 18 5.26 -4.09 -21.16
C PRO A 18 3.75 -4.02 -21.49
N GLN A 19 3.38 -3.12 -22.40
CA GLN A 19 2.00 -2.94 -22.88
C GLN A 19 1.56 -4.11 -23.77
N GLU A 20 2.43 -4.57 -24.67
CA GLU A 20 2.15 -5.73 -25.52
C GLU A 20 2.04 -7.02 -24.69
N GLU A 21 2.87 -7.21 -23.66
CA GLU A 21 2.73 -8.36 -22.75
C GLU A 21 1.40 -8.36 -22.00
N GLN A 22 0.95 -7.18 -21.54
CA GLN A 22 -0.36 -7.04 -20.90
C GLN A 22 -1.48 -7.33 -21.89
N GLN A 23 -1.38 -6.82 -23.12
CA GLN A 23 -2.34 -7.08 -24.19
C GLN A 23 -2.44 -8.58 -24.49
N GLU A 24 -1.32 -9.30 -24.59
CA GLU A 24 -1.33 -10.75 -24.81
C GLU A 24 -1.97 -11.52 -23.63
N LYS A 25 -1.65 -11.14 -22.39
CA LYS A 25 -2.27 -11.73 -21.19
C LYS A 25 -3.78 -11.49 -21.17
N LEU A 26 -4.24 -10.30 -21.55
CA LEU A 26 -5.66 -9.96 -21.66
C LEU A 26 -6.34 -10.73 -22.79
N ASN A 27 -5.74 -10.79 -23.97
CA ASN A 27 -6.27 -11.56 -25.11
C ASN A 27 -6.46 -13.03 -24.71
N ARG A 28 -5.47 -13.63 -24.05
CA ARG A 28 -5.55 -15.00 -23.53
C ARG A 28 -6.66 -15.20 -22.49
N LEU A 29 -6.97 -14.17 -21.71
CA LEU A 29 -8.07 -14.19 -20.74
C LEU A 29 -9.43 -14.09 -21.45
N PHE A 30 -9.53 -13.21 -22.46
CA PHE A 30 -10.74 -12.99 -23.24
C PHE A 30 -11.11 -14.19 -24.14
N GLU A 31 -10.14 -15.01 -24.55
CA GLU A 31 -10.41 -16.28 -25.24
C GLU A 31 -11.33 -17.23 -24.43
N LYS A 32 -11.36 -17.10 -23.09
CA LYS A 32 -12.11 -17.99 -22.19
C LYS A 32 -12.84 -17.20 -21.11
N ILE A 33 -13.71 -16.28 -21.52
CA ILE A 33 -14.54 -15.45 -20.63
C ILE A 33 -15.37 -16.25 -19.62
N ASP A 34 -15.90 -17.42 -20.03
CA ASP A 34 -16.77 -18.22 -19.15
C ASP A 34 -16.03 -18.93 -18.02
N LYS A 35 -14.69 -18.98 -18.04
CA LYS A 35 -13.90 -19.64 -17.00
C LYS A 35 -13.53 -18.65 -15.90
N PRO A 36 -13.91 -18.91 -14.64
CA PRO A 36 -13.51 -18.03 -13.54
C PRO A 36 -11.99 -17.99 -13.41
N VAL A 37 -11.43 -16.79 -13.26
CA VAL A 37 -10.00 -16.57 -13.12
C VAL A 37 -9.56 -16.94 -11.71
N PHE A 38 -8.53 -17.79 -11.60
CA PHE A 38 -7.93 -18.09 -10.31
C PHE A 38 -7.06 -16.92 -9.84
N ILE A 39 -7.55 -16.17 -8.86
CA ILE A 39 -6.75 -15.19 -8.12
C ILE A 39 -6.12 -15.95 -6.93
N PRO A 40 -4.79 -16.07 -6.86
CA PRO A 40 -4.15 -16.75 -5.76
C PRO A 40 -4.46 -16.01 -4.45
N ASN A 41 -5.00 -16.73 -3.48
CA ASN A 41 -5.15 -16.21 -2.12
C ASN A 41 -3.78 -15.89 -1.53
N LYS A 42 -3.74 -14.95 -0.58
CA LYS A 42 -2.54 -14.63 0.19
C LYS A 42 -1.97 -15.94 0.75
N GLN A 43 -0.68 -16.18 0.51
CA GLN A 43 -0.01 -17.33 1.10
C GLN A 43 -0.02 -17.15 2.61
N GLU A 44 -0.63 -18.10 3.32
CA GLU A 44 -0.53 -18.16 4.78
C GLU A 44 0.94 -18.26 5.19
N ASP A 45 1.28 -17.61 6.30
CA ASP A 45 2.61 -17.68 6.90
C ASP A 45 2.84 -19.09 7.44
N LYS A 46 3.13 -20.04 6.55
CA LYS A 46 3.46 -21.41 6.94
C LYS A 46 4.70 -21.36 7.81
N ALA A 47 4.61 -21.93 9.01
CA ALA A 47 5.77 -22.12 9.87
C ALA A 47 6.85 -22.84 9.05
N PHE A 48 7.96 -22.14 8.79
CA PHE A 48 9.06 -22.67 7.98
C PHE A 48 9.66 -23.93 8.62
N VAL A 49 9.47 -24.10 9.94
CA VAL A 49 9.87 -25.27 10.69
C VAL A 49 8.64 -25.99 11.24
N PRO A 50 8.44 -27.29 10.90
CA PRO A 50 7.35 -28.06 11.48
C PRO A 50 7.56 -28.25 12.99
N PRO A 51 6.47 -28.35 13.77
CA PRO A 51 6.57 -28.59 15.21
C PRO A 51 7.33 -29.88 15.52
N PRO A 52 8.01 -29.97 16.67
CA PRO A 52 8.63 -31.21 17.12
C PRO A 52 7.56 -32.31 17.29
N LYS A 53 7.97 -33.57 17.14
CA LYS A 53 7.08 -34.71 17.39
C LYS A 53 6.93 -34.92 18.89
N ASP A 54 5.72 -35.24 19.35
CA ASP A 54 5.46 -35.48 20.77
C ASP A 54 6.22 -36.70 21.31
N PHE A 55 6.28 -37.77 20.51
CA PHE A 55 6.96 -39.01 20.89
C PHE A 55 7.93 -39.48 19.81
N VAL A 56 9.17 -39.72 20.20
CA VAL A 56 10.18 -40.38 19.37
C VAL A 56 10.21 -41.85 19.77
N ARG A 57 9.79 -42.73 18.85
CA ARG A 57 9.67 -44.18 19.11
C ARG A 57 11.00 -44.94 19.03
N ASN A 58 12.00 -44.35 18.39
CA ASN A 58 13.25 -45.02 18.03
C ASN A 58 14.43 -44.47 18.83
N VAL A 59 14.28 -44.36 20.17
CA VAL A 59 15.34 -43.87 21.05
C VAL A 59 16.13 -45.08 21.56
N ALA A 60 17.42 -45.14 21.23
CA ALA A 60 18.34 -46.12 21.79
C ALA A 60 18.58 -45.84 23.29
N GLY A 61 18.94 -46.87 24.07
CA GLY A 61 19.19 -46.73 25.51
C GLY A 61 20.29 -45.71 25.82
N SER A 62 20.23 -45.08 26.99
CA SER A 62 21.13 -43.95 27.34
C SER A 62 22.61 -44.32 27.40
N SER A 63 22.94 -45.59 27.61
CA SER A 63 24.31 -46.13 27.60
C SER A 63 24.70 -46.81 26.29
N ALA A 64 23.82 -46.78 25.27
CA ALA A 64 24.15 -47.33 23.95
C ALA A 64 25.21 -46.45 23.27
N GLY A 65 26.15 -47.10 22.56
CA GLY A 65 27.20 -46.40 21.81
C GLY A 65 26.66 -45.68 20.57
N ALA A 66 27.54 -44.92 19.90
CA ALA A 66 27.18 -44.22 18.67
C ALA A 66 26.87 -45.21 17.53
N GLY A 67 25.64 -45.17 17.01
CA GLY A 67 25.21 -45.91 15.83
C GLY A 67 25.62 -45.23 14.53
N SER A 68 25.65 -45.98 13.42
CA SER A 68 25.97 -45.44 12.08
C SER A 68 24.96 -44.39 11.59
N GLY A 69 23.72 -44.42 12.10
CA GLY A 69 22.66 -43.47 11.76
C GLY A 69 22.67 -42.19 12.60
N ASP A 70 23.38 -42.16 13.73
CA ASP A 70 23.28 -41.07 14.71
C ASP A 70 23.77 -39.74 14.14
N PHE A 71 24.79 -39.79 13.28
CA PHE A 71 25.28 -38.61 12.57
C PHE A 71 24.19 -37.96 11.70
N HIS A 72 23.37 -38.75 11.01
CA HIS A 72 22.29 -38.22 10.18
C HIS A 72 21.13 -37.69 11.00
N VAL A 73 20.83 -38.32 12.14
CA VAL A 73 19.84 -37.80 13.11
C VAL A 73 20.27 -36.44 13.63
N TYR A 74 21.51 -36.31 14.11
CA TYR A 74 22.08 -35.04 14.56
C TYR A 74 22.06 -33.98 13.46
N ARG A 75 22.51 -34.32 12.24
CA ARG A 75 22.51 -33.39 11.10
C ARG A 75 21.11 -32.87 10.79
N ALA A 76 20.09 -33.73 10.80
CA ALA A 76 18.71 -33.34 10.58
C ALA A 76 18.17 -32.46 11.72
N GLN A 77 18.43 -32.84 12.97
CA GLN A 77 18.03 -32.06 14.16
C GLN A 77 18.68 -30.68 14.18
N ARG A 78 19.99 -30.59 13.91
CA ARG A 78 20.73 -29.33 13.86
C ARG A 78 20.20 -28.38 12.79
N ARG A 79 19.91 -28.90 11.58
CA ARG A 79 19.29 -28.11 10.51
C ARG A 79 17.91 -27.58 10.92
N ARG A 80 17.08 -28.43 11.55
CA ARG A 80 15.77 -28.03 12.08
C ARG A 80 15.91 -26.93 13.13
N GLU A 81 16.86 -27.08 14.05
CA GLU A 81 17.06 -26.13 15.14
C GLU A 81 17.58 -24.78 14.64
N TYR A 82 18.52 -24.76 13.69
CA TYR A 82 18.98 -23.51 13.07
C TYR A 82 17.87 -22.81 12.29
N ALA A 83 17.05 -23.56 11.57
CA ALA A 83 15.88 -22.98 10.93
C ALA A 83 14.90 -22.40 11.97
N ARG A 84 14.72 -23.07 13.12
CA ARG A 84 13.81 -22.62 14.18
C ARG A 84 14.30 -21.33 14.83
N LEU A 85 15.59 -21.26 15.18
CA LEU A 85 16.23 -20.07 15.73
C LEU A 85 16.14 -18.90 14.75
N LYS A 86 16.41 -19.14 13.46
CA LYS A 86 16.30 -18.10 12.44
C LYS A 86 14.88 -17.52 12.33
N VAL A 87 13.86 -18.38 12.37
CA VAL A 87 12.45 -17.92 12.34
C VAL A 87 12.14 -17.04 13.56
N MET A 88 12.57 -17.47 14.75
CA MET A 88 12.39 -16.70 15.99
C MET A 88 13.08 -15.33 15.93
N GLU A 89 14.32 -15.27 15.43
CA GLU A 89 15.04 -14.01 15.23
C GLU A 89 14.35 -13.09 14.21
N ASP A 90 13.83 -13.65 13.12
CA ASP A 90 13.13 -12.88 12.09
C ASP A 90 11.76 -12.37 12.60
N GLU A 91 11.06 -13.15 13.42
CA GLU A 91 9.83 -12.72 14.12
C GLU A 91 10.09 -11.57 15.09
N GLU A 92 11.18 -11.64 15.87
CA GLU A 92 11.59 -10.56 16.78
C GLU A 92 11.89 -9.27 16.01
N LYS A 93 12.59 -9.37 14.87
CA LYS A 93 12.85 -8.21 13.99
C LYS A 93 11.55 -7.62 13.43
N LYS A 94 10.62 -8.46 12.99
CA LYS A 94 9.30 -8.02 12.50
C LYS A 94 8.47 -7.36 13.59
N ALA A 95 8.52 -7.85 14.83
CA ALA A 95 7.84 -7.23 15.96
C ALA A 95 8.36 -5.81 16.21
N LYS A 96 9.69 -5.63 16.27
CA LYS A 96 10.33 -4.31 16.40
C LYS A 96 9.95 -3.34 15.27
N GLN A 97 9.86 -3.84 14.03
CA GLN A 97 9.40 -3.04 12.89
C GLN A 97 7.95 -2.59 13.05
N ARG A 98 7.05 -3.49 13.49
CA ARG A 98 5.64 -3.14 13.74
C ARG A 98 5.50 -2.07 14.82
N GLU A 99 6.22 -2.20 15.92
CA GLU A 99 6.24 -1.18 16.99
C GLU A 99 6.70 0.18 16.47
N TYR A 100 7.73 0.19 15.63
CA TYR A 100 8.22 1.41 14.99
C TYR A 100 7.16 2.03 14.06
N GLU A 101 6.51 1.23 13.22
CA GLU A 101 5.43 1.70 12.35
C GLU A 101 4.25 2.26 13.14
N GLU A 102 3.87 1.63 14.24
CA GLU A 102 2.82 2.12 15.13
C GLU A 102 3.20 3.47 15.76
N LYS A 103 4.45 3.60 16.22
CA LYS A 103 4.96 4.87 16.74
C LYS A 103 4.90 5.97 15.68
N LEU A 104 5.30 5.66 14.43
CA LEU A 104 5.24 6.61 13.32
C LEU A 104 3.81 7.01 12.98
N LYS A 105 2.87 6.05 12.97
CA LYS A 105 1.43 6.31 12.77
C LYS A 105 0.87 7.23 13.85
N ARG A 106 1.19 6.98 15.13
CA ARG A 106 0.75 7.83 16.26
C ARG A 106 1.28 9.25 16.14
N LEU A 107 2.56 9.43 15.78
CA LEU A 107 3.14 10.75 15.56
C LEU A 107 2.45 11.48 14.41
N ARG A 108 2.25 10.80 13.27
CA ARG A 108 1.53 11.37 12.13
C ARG A 108 0.11 11.82 12.50
N GLN A 109 -0.64 10.98 13.23
CA GLN A 109 -1.99 11.33 13.70
C GLN A 109 -1.98 12.56 14.62
N ALA A 110 -1.04 12.63 15.57
CA ALA A 110 -0.92 13.78 16.46
C ALA A 110 -0.62 15.09 15.70
N ASP A 111 0.24 15.02 14.67
CA ASP A 111 0.55 16.18 13.83
C ASP A 111 -0.63 16.57 12.92
N GLU A 112 -1.36 15.60 12.38
CA GLU A 112 -2.59 15.80 11.62
C GLU A 112 -3.68 16.44 12.47
N GLU A 113 -3.88 16.01 13.72
CA GLU A 113 -4.83 16.63 14.64
C GLU A 113 -4.46 18.07 14.97
N ARG A 114 -3.17 18.32 15.25
CA ARG A 114 -2.66 19.68 15.54
C ARG A 114 -2.86 20.60 14.34
N THR A 115 -2.55 20.13 13.13
CA THR A 115 -2.71 20.90 11.90
C THR A 115 -4.18 21.08 11.53
N ALA A 116 -5.04 20.08 11.72
CA ALA A 116 -6.49 20.15 11.50
C ALA A 116 -7.15 21.17 12.44
N LYS A 117 -6.83 21.14 13.75
CA LYS A 117 -7.33 22.14 14.71
C LYS A 117 -6.94 23.57 14.30
N LYS A 118 -5.70 23.79 13.87
CA LYS A 118 -5.22 25.10 13.38
C LYS A 118 -5.90 25.50 12.05
N ARG A 119 -6.07 24.56 11.13
CA ARG A 119 -6.77 24.77 9.84
C ARG A 119 -8.23 25.15 10.05
N ALA A 120 -8.94 24.44 10.94
CA ALA A 120 -10.33 24.75 11.29
C ALA A 120 -10.48 26.16 11.89
N LYS A 121 -9.57 26.57 12.79
CA LYS A 121 -9.54 27.95 13.32
C LYS A 121 -9.35 28.98 12.21
N ARG A 122 -8.44 28.74 11.26
CA ARG A 122 -8.22 29.64 10.11
C ARG A 122 -9.42 29.70 9.17
N GLN A 123 -10.05 28.57 8.88
CA GLN A 123 -11.25 28.51 8.04
C GLN A 123 -12.42 29.26 8.69
N LYS A 124 -12.66 29.09 9.99
CA LYS A 124 -13.69 29.87 10.73
C LYS A 124 -13.42 31.37 10.65
N ARG A 125 -12.17 31.80 10.89
CA ARG A 125 -11.79 33.23 10.75
C ARG A 125 -11.96 33.75 9.32
N SER A 126 -11.63 32.95 8.31
CA SER A 126 -11.81 33.32 6.91
C SER A 126 -13.28 33.42 6.52
N LYS A 127 -14.13 32.50 7.00
CA LYS A 127 -15.58 32.55 6.78
C LYS A 127 -16.18 33.81 7.43
N ASN A 128 -15.94 34.03 8.71
CA ASN A 128 -16.42 35.22 9.40
C ASN A 128 -15.97 36.53 8.72
N LYS A 129 -14.73 36.59 8.20
CA LYS A 129 -14.25 37.76 7.43
C LYS A 129 -14.99 37.95 6.11
N LYS A 130 -15.30 36.86 5.39
CA LYS A 130 -16.12 36.92 4.17
C LYS A 130 -17.53 37.37 4.51
N ASP A 131 -18.16 36.78 5.52
CA ASP A 131 -19.51 37.13 5.96
C ASP A 131 -19.59 38.61 6.40
N THR A 132 -18.58 39.14 7.10
CA THR A 132 -18.53 40.58 7.44
C THR A 132 -18.30 41.47 6.24
N LYS A 133 -17.58 41.00 5.22
CA LYS A 133 -17.34 41.77 4.00
C LYS A 133 -18.60 41.80 3.14
N GLU A 134 -19.25 40.65 2.94
CA GLU A 134 -20.54 40.54 2.25
C GLU A 134 -21.61 41.40 2.92
N LYS A 135 -21.71 41.38 4.26
CA LYS A 135 -22.64 42.27 4.98
C LYS A 135 -22.33 43.75 4.79
N LYS A 136 -21.04 44.12 4.72
CA LYS A 136 -20.62 45.51 4.51
C LYS A 136 -20.85 45.96 3.06
N ASP A 137 -20.66 45.07 2.11
CA ASP A 137 -20.94 45.32 0.69
C ASP A 137 -22.48 45.42 0.46
N THR A 138 -23.32 44.66 1.18
CA THR A 138 -24.79 44.82 1.13
C THR A 138 -25.34 46.07 1.82
N ASP A 139 -24.67 46.59 2.86
CA ASP A 139 -25.05 47.88 3.48
C ASP A 139 -24.60 49.08 2.62
N ASP A 140 -23.49 48.97 1.86
CA ASP A 140 -23.00 50.02 0.97
C ASP A 140 -23.81 50.13 -0.34
N ASP A 141 -24.42 49.02 -0.82
CA ASP A 141 -25.28 49.00 -2.00
C ASP A 141 -26.68 49.60 -1.79
N THR A 142 -27.07 49.95 -0.55
CA THR A 142 -28.40 50.59 -0.28
C THR A 142 -28.37 52.12 -0.29
N VAL A 143 -27.21 52.76 -0.55
CA VAL A 143 -27.07 54.24 -0.53
C VAL A 143 -26.45 54.80 -1.83
N LYS A 144 -26.24 54.00 -2.87
CA LYS A 144 -25.49 54.42 -4.06
C LYS A 144 -26.27 54.46 -5.37
N ASP A 145 -27.56 54.79 -5.31
CA ASP A 145 -28.33 55.24 -6.48
C ASP A 145 -28.65 56.72 -6.34
N THR A 146 -27.71 57.59 -6.71
CA THR A 146 -27.93 58.92 -7.33
C THR A 146 -26.60 59.66 -7.48
N LYS A 147 -26.05 59.65 -8.70
CA LYS A 147 -25.65 60.81 -9.51
C LYS A 147 -24.57 60.43 -10.53
N GLU A 148 -24.97 60.60 -11.79
CA GLU A 148 -24.13 60.70 -12.97
C GLU A 148 -23.14 61.87 -12.84
N ASP A 149 -21.89 61.70 -13.27
CA ASP A 149 -21.27 62.51 -14.34
C ASP A 149 -19.85 62.01 -14.73
N SER A 150 -19.49 62.23 -16.00
CA SER A 150 -18.42 61.68 -16.85
C SER A 150 -17.02 62.37 -16.67
N PRO A 151 -15.98 62.23 -17.56
CA PRO A 151 -15.05 61.13 -17.89
C PRO A 151 -13.52 61.46 -17.67
N GLU A 152 -12.61 60.58 -18.14
CA GLU A 152 -11.13 60.78 -18.38
C GLU A 152 -10.18 60.83 -17.14
N GLN A 153 -8.93 60.35 -17.10
CA GLN A 153 -7.90 60.04 -18.10
C GLN A 153 -6.78 59.13 -17.48
N GLN A 154 -6.10 58.41 -18.39
CA GLN A 154 -4.80 57.72 -18.37
C GLN A 154 -3.76 58.02 -17.26
N GLN A 155 -3.00 57.00 -16.83
CA GLN A 155 -1.58 56.81 -17.22
C GLN A 155 -0.95 55.59 -16.53
N GLN A 156 -0.35 54.72 -17.35
CA GLN A 156 0.47 53.58 -16.94
C GLN A 156 1.94 54.01 -16.87
N GLN A 157 2.63 53.61 -15.80
CA GLN A 157 4.06 53.28 -15.80
C GLN A 157 4.24 51.99 -14.99
#